data_AF-A0A522Y5D2-F1
#
_entry.id   AF-A0A522Y5D2-F1
#
_cell.length_a   1.000
_cell.length_b   1.000
_cell.length_c   1.000
_cell.angle_alpha   90.00
_cell.angle_beta   90.00
_cell.angle_gamma   90.00
#
_symmetry.space_group_name_H-M   'P 1'
#
loop_
_entity.id
_entity.type
_entity.pdbx_description
1 polymer ?
#
loop_
_entity_poly.entity_id
_entity_poly.type
_entity_poly.pdbx_seq_one_letter_code
_entity_poly.pdbx_strand_id
1 'polypeptide(L)'
;MKRTILFFAAAVAAQPATAGEPAPLPGCAAAIAYSEANSGVALLILEDGEVRCRSADIATPQELWSGTKSLVGLMAAAAVQDGLLTLDERASETLAEWKGDAEKEQITLRQLLS
;
A
#
# COMPACT_ATOMS: atom_id res chain seq x y z
N MET A 1 37.65 -32.65 -25.68
CA MET A 1 37.07 -31.36 -26.12
C MET A 1 35.79 -31.11 -25.33
N LYS A 2 35.82 -30.24 -24.30
CA LYS A 2 34.67 -29.93 -23.46
C LYS A 2 33.77 -28.91 -24.17
N ARG A 3 32.53 -29.29 -24.45
CA ARG A 3 31.50 -28.40 -25.01
C ARG A 3 30.86 -27.63 -23.87
N THR A 4 31.24 -26.36 -23.71
CA THR A 4 30.57 -25.42 -22.81
C THR A 4 29.27 -24.99 -23.48
N ILE A 5 28.13 -25.39 -22.92
CA ILE A 5 26.80 -24.91 -23.34
C ILE A 5 26.46 -23.72 -22.45
N LEU A 6 26.38 -22.54 -23.06
CA LEU A 6 25.96 -21.29 -22.41
C LEU A 6 24.43 -21.24 -22.47
N PHE A 7 23.74 -21.34 -21.34
CA PHE A 7 22.30 -21.11 -21.25
C PHE A 7 22.04 -19.60 -21.13
N PHE A 8 21.50 -18.99 -22.18
CA PHE A 8 20.88 -17.66 -22.12
C PHE A 8 19.50 -17.82 -21.47
N ALA A 9 19.37 -17.45 -20.19
CA ALA A 9 18.07 -17.31 -19.55
C ALA A 9 17.46 -15.97 -20.00
N ALA A 10 16.58 -16.02 -21.01
CA ALA A 10 15.74 -14.89 -21.35
C ALA A 10 14.66 -14.76 -20.27
N ALA A 11 14.81 -13.79 -19.37
CA ALA A 11 13.76 -13.40 -18.44
C ALA A 11 12.65 -12.72 -19.24
N VAL A 12 11.58 -13.46 -19.55
CA VAL A 12 10.33 -12.89 -20.05
C VAL A 12 9.70 -12.15 -18.88
N ALA A 13 9.81 -10.83 -18.87
CA ALA A 13 9.00 -9.99 -18.00
C ALA A 13 7.54 -10.19 -18.42
N ALA A 14 6.76 -10.92 -17.62
CA ALA A 14 5.32 -11.00 -17.78
C ALA A 14 4.76 -9.59 -17.55
N GLN A 15 4.46 -8.87 -18.62
CA GLN A 15 3.60 -7.70 -18.54
C GLN A 15 2.23 -8.18 -18.10
N PRO A 16 1.64 -7.63 -17.01
CA PRO A 16 0.27 -7.94 -16.68
C PRO A 16 -0.57 -7.59 -17.90
N ALA A 17 -1.31 -8.57 -18.42
CA ALA A 17 -2.29 -8.30 -19.45
C ALA A 17 -3.24 -7.24 -18.89
N THR A 18 -3.35 -6.09 -19.55
CA THR A 18 -4.43 -5.15 -19.29
C THR A 18 -5.71 -5.80 -19.79
N ALA A 19 -6.27 -6.71 -18.98
CA ALA A 19 -7.67 -7.07 -19.11
C ALA A 19 -8.47 -5.77 -19.01
N GLY A 20 -9.36 -5.54 -19.97
CA GLY A 20 -10.24 -4.37 -19.91
C GLY A 20 -11.06 -4.41 -18.63
N GLU A 21 -11.33 -3.24 -18.04
CA GLU A 21 -12.13 -3.15 -16.82
C GLU A 21 -13.49 -3.84 -17.04
N PRO A 22 -13.94 -4.69 -16.11
CA PRO A 22 -15.25 -5.31 -16.21
C PRO A 22 -16.37 -4.26 -16.18
N ALA A 23 -17.59 -4.70 -16.51
CA ALA A 23 -18.75 -3.81 -16.51
C ALA A 23 -18.88 -3.08 -15.15
N PRO A 24 -19.11 -1.76 -15.15
CA PRO A 24 -19.27 -1.01 -13.92
C PRO A 24 -20.44 -1.52 -13.06
N LEU A 25 -20.34 -1.33 -11.75
CA LEU A 25 -21.44 -1.63 -10.85
C LEU A 25 -22.67 -0.74 -11.18
N PRO A 26 -23.90 -1.26 -11.03
CA PRO A 26 -25.09 -0.44 -11.03
C PRO A 26 -24.93 0.74 -10.06
N GLY A 27 -25.26 1.95 -10.51
CA GLY A 27 -25.13 3.16 -9.69
C GLY A 27 -23.77 3.85 -9.74
N CYS A 28 -22.78 3.34 -10.49
CA CYS A 28 -21.46 3.99 -10.60
C CYS A 28 -21.56 5.47 -10.99
N ALA A 29 -22.37 5.81 -12.01
CA ALA A 29 -22.58 7.20 -12.42
C ALA A 29 -23.16 8.08 -11.31
N ALA A 30 -24.08 7.54 -10.49
CA ALA A 30 -24.66 8.27 -9.37
C ALA A 30 -23.63 8.47 -8.24
N ALA A 31 -22.77 7.49 -7.98
CA ALA A 31 -21.70 7.61 -6.99
C ALA A 31 -20.64 8.65 -7.40
N ILE A 32 -20.25 8.68 -8.68
CA ILE A 32 -19.34 9.69 -9.22
C ILE A 32 -19.97 11.08 -9.09
N ALA A 33 -21.22 11.25 -9.57
CA ALA A 33 -21.92 12.52 -9.49
C ALA A 33 -22.09 13.02 -8.04
N TYR A 34 -22.35 12.10 -7.10
CA TYR A 34 -22.41 12.44 -5.68
C TYR A 34 -21.05 12.90 -5.15
N SER A 35 -19.96 12.21 -5.49
CA SER A 35 -18.60 12.59 -5.12
C SER A 35 -18.28 14.01 -5.62
N GLU A 36 -18.51 14.27 -6.91
CA GLU A 36 -18.29 15.58 -7.54
C GLU A 36 -19.12 16.69 -6.87
N ALA A 37 -20.41 16.43 -6.61
CA ALA A 37 -21.30 17.38 -5.96
C ALA A 37 -20.91 17.71 -4.50
N ASN A 38 -20.11 16.85 -3.85
CA ASN A 38 -19.65 17.00 -2.47
C ASN A 38 -18.14 17.28 -2.37
N SER A 39 -17.54 17.86 -3.41
CA SER A 39 -16.12 18.24 -3.44
C SER A 39 -15.14 17.06 -3.27
N GLY A 40 -15.56 15.85 -3.63
CA GLY A 40 -14.68 14.69 -3.71
C GLY A 40 -13.69 14.83 -4.87
N VAL A 41 -12.44 14.42 -4.65
CA VAL A 41 -11.34 14.62 -5.60
C VAL A 41 -11.12 13.42 -6.55
N ALA A 42 -11.48 12.21 -6.12
CA ALA A 42 -11.45 10.99 -6.91
C ALA A 42 -12.32 9.90 -6.23
N LEU A 43 -12.92 9.02 -7.03
CA LEU A 43 -13.62 7.82 -6.58
C LEU A 43 -13.00 6.58 -7.23
N LEU A 44 -12.81 5.52 -6.45
CA LEU A 44 -12.45 4.19 -6.93
C LEU A 44 -13.21 3.14 -6.10
N ILE A 45 -13.87 2.21 -6.80
CA ILE A 45 -14.51 1.04 -6.20
C ILE A 45 -13.86 -0.20 -6.81
N LEU A 46 -13.22 -0.98 -5.95
CA LEU A 46 -12.66 -2.29 -6.27
C LEU A 46 -13.58 -3.38 -5.72
N GLU A 47 -13.91 -4.38 -6.54
CA GLU A 47 -14.59 -5.62 -6.12
C GLU A 47 -13.73 -6.78 -6.60
N ASP A 48 -13.33 -7.66 -5.67
CA ASP A 48 -12.44 -8.80 -5.96
C ASP A 48 -11.12 -8.42 -6.67
N GLY A 49 -10.59 -7.22 -6.35
CA GLY A 49 -9.36 -6.69 -6.94
C GLY A 49 -9.55 -6.02 -8.31
N GLU A 50 -10.75 -6.08 -8.87
CA GLU A 50 -11.07 -5.49 -10.17
C GLU A 50 -11.70 -4.11 -10.03
N VAL A 51 -11.37 -3.20 -10.94
CA VAL A 51 -11.99 -1.87 -10.99
C VAL A 51 -13.43 -1.99 -11.48
N ARG A 52 -14.38 -1.61 -10.61
CA ARG A 52 -15.83 -1.68 -10.88
C ARG A 52 -16.52 -0.33 -10.96
N CYS A 53 -15.85 0.73 -10.56
CA CYS A 53 -16.28 2.11 -10.77
C CYS A 53 -15.11 3.03 -10.46
N ARG A 54 -14.90 4.08 -11.24
CA ARG A 54 -13.92 5.11 -10.92
C ARG A 54 -14.20 6.44 -11.61
N SER A 55 -13.62 7.51 -11.06
CA SER A 55 -13.50 8.79 -11.75
C SER A 55 -12.71 8.66 -13.05
N ALA A 56 -12.97 9.55 -14.02
CA ALA A 56 -12.32 9.51 -15.33
C ALA A 56 -10.83 9.84 -15.30
N ASP A 57 -10.42 10.80 -14.45
CA ASP A 57 -9.00 11.11 -14.25
C ASP A 57 -8.37 10.11 -13.28
N ILE A 58 -7.34 9.44 -13.77
CA ILE A 58 -6.57 8.40 -13.07
C ILE A 58 -5.08 8.75 -13.00
N ALA A 59 -4.67 9.83 -13.66
CA ALA A 59 -3.27 10.20 -13.82
C ALA A 59 -2.85 11.23 -12.77
N THR A 60 -3.79 12.01 -12.25
CA THR A 60 -3.52 13.02 -11.22
C THR A 60 -3.42 12.38 -9.83
N PRO A 61 -2.24 12.43 -9.17
CA PRO A 61 -2.11 12.00 -7.79
C PRO A 61 -2.95 12.89 -6.87
N GLN A 62 -3.55 12.29 -5.85
CA GLN A 62 -4.31 12.99 -4.82
C GLN A 62 -3.58 12.95 -3.49
N GLU A 63 -3.62 14.06 -2.76
CA GLU A 63 -3.13 14.08 -1.38
C GLU A 63 -3.95 13.12 -0.51
N LEU A 64 -3.27 12.30 0.29
CA LEU A 64 -3.92 11.35 1.20
C LEU A 64 -4.04 11.90 2.62
N TRP A 65 -3.36 13.01 2.93
CA TRP A 65 -3.25 13.57 4.28
C TRP A 65 -2.91 12.48 5.31
N SER A 66 -3.74 12.30 6.34
CA SER A 66 -3.52 11.26 7.35
C SER A 66 -3.67 9.83 6.81
N GLY A 67 -4.23 9.63 5.61
CA GLY A 67 -4.29 8.33 4.94
C GLY A 67 -2.90 7.72 4.71
N THR A 68 -1.85 8.53 4.60
CA THR A 68 -0.46 8.06 4.49
C THR A 68 -0.01 7.24 5.70
N LYS A 69 -0.59 7.47 6.89
CA LYS A 69 -0.23 6.72 8.12
C LYS A 69 -0.57 5.24 8.00
N SER A 70 -1.65 4.89 7.31
CA SER A 70 -2.01 3.48 7.06
C SER A 70 -0.94 2.76 6.25
N LEU A 71 -0.25 3.46 5.34
CA LEU A 71 0.85 2.89 4.56
C LEU A 71 2.08 2.61 5.44
N VAL A 72 2.32 3.41 6.47
CA VAL A 72 3.38 3.14 7.47
C VAL A 72 3.08 1.84 8.22
N GLY A 73 1.81 1.59 8.57
CA GLY A 73 1.40 0.31 9.18
C GLY A 73 1.67 -0.89 8.25
N LEU A 74 1.40 -0.76 6.95
CA LEU A 74 1.73 -1.80 5.96
C LEU A 74 3.24 -2.04 5.84
N MET A 75 4.04 -0.97 5.87
CA MET A 75 5.51 -1.08 5.88
C MET A 75 6.01 -1.82 7.14
N ALA A 76 5.45 -1.51 8.31
CA ALA A 76 5.78 -2.23 9.55
C ALA A 76 5.40 -3.71 9.46
N ALA A 77 4.24 -4.05 8.88
CA ALA A 77 3.83 -5.43 8.66
C ALA A 77 4.79 -6.19 7.72
N ALA A 78 5.26 -5.56 6.64
CA ALA A 78 6.27 -6.13 5.76
C ALA A 78 7.61 -6.36 6.50
N ALA A 79 8.05 -5.39 7.30
CA ALA A 79 9.26 -5.53 8.11
C ALA A 79 9.16 -6.67 9.16
N VAL A 80 7.97 -6.92 9.72
CA VAL A 80 7.72 -8.11 10.56
C VAL A 80 7.85 -9.40 9.75
N GLN A 81 7.27 -9.45 8.54
CA GLN A 81 7.36 -10.62 7.67
C GLN A 81 8.81 -10.95 7.29
N ASP A 82 9.62 -9.92 7.07
CA ASP A 82 11.04 -10.03 6.75
C ASP A 82 11.93 -10.28 7.99
N GLY A 83 11.36 -10.30 9.20
CA GLY A 83 12.08 -10.51 10.45
C GLY A 83 13.00 -9.34 10.85
N LEU A 84 12.75 -8.14 10.33
CA LEU A 84 13.52 -6.93 10.61
C LEU A 84 13.14 -6.27 11.94
N LEU A 85 11.89 -6.46 12.37
CA LEU A 85 11.35 -5.92 13.62
C LEU A 85 10.29 -6.87 14.20
N THR A 86 9.96 -6.72 15.48
CA THR A 86 8.79 -7.34 16.12
C THR A 86 7.90 -6.28 16.74
N LEU A 87 6.58 -6.43 16.67
CA LEU A 87 5.67 -5.40 17.19
C LEU A 87 5.78 -5.21 18.72
N ASP A 88 6.26 -6.21 19.45
CA ASP A 88 6.35 -6.16 20.91
C ASP A 88 7.72 -5.65 21.41
N GLU A 89 8.67 -5.34 20.52
CA GLU A 89 9.91 -4.67 20.91
C GLU A 89 9.66 -3.20 21.27
N ARG A 90 10.55 -2.64 22.11
CA ARG A 90 10.46 -1.23 22.50
C ARG A 90 10.89 -0.34 21.32
N ALA A 91 10.11 0.69 21.04
CA ALA A 91 10.45 1.68 20.02
C ALA A 91 11.80 2.35 20.30
N SER A 92 12.15 2.50 21.58
CA SER A 92 13.43 3.04 22.05
C SER A 92 14.66 2.22 21.64
N GLU A 93 14.52 0.94 21.25
CA GLU A 93 15.64 0.18 20.69
C GLU A 93 16.09 0.71 19.31
N THR A 94 15.17 1.34 18.57
CA THR A 94 15.47 2.03 17.30
C THR A 94 15.57 3.55 17.48
N LEU A 95 14.61 4.14 18.18
CA LEU A 95 14.57 5.57 18.52
C LEU A 95 15.41 5.82 19.77
N ALA A 96 16.73 5.79 19.63
CA ALA A 96 17.66 5.87 20.75
C ALA A 96 17.48 7.14 21.60
N GLU A 97 16.97 8.22 21.02
CA GLU A 97 16.63 9.46 21.73
C GLU A 97 15.44 9.32 22.71
N TRP A 98 14.71 8.21 22.68
CA TRP A 98 13.68 7.88 23.68
C TRP A 98 14.23 7.10 24.88
N LYS A 99 15.48 6.61 24.82
CA LYS A 99 16.09 5.93 25.97
C LYS A 99 16.28 6.90 27.13
N GLY A 100 15.95 6.47 28.34
CA GLY A 100 15.98 7.29 29.56
C GLY A 100 14.79 8.24 29.76
N ASP A 101 13.88 8.39 28.79
CA ASP A 101 12.58 9.01 29.01
C ASP A 101 11.62 7.95 29.58
N ALA A 102 11.24 8.10 30.85
CA ALA A 102 10.50 7.07 31.59
C ALA A 102 9.19 6.62 30.93
N GLU A 103 8.53 7.50 30.18
CA GLU A 103 7.29 7.17 29.47
C GLU A 103 7.60 6.58 28.09
N LYS A 104 8.44 7.25 27.30
CA LYS A 104 8.69 6.86 25.91
C LYS A 104 9.49 5.57 25.79
N GLU A 105 10.42 5.32 26.71
CA GLU A 105 11.28 4.14 26.69
C GLU A 105 10.48 2.82 26.80
N GLN A 106 9.28 2.90 27.39
CA GLN A 106 8.40 1.74 27.58
C GLN A 106 7.41 1.53 26.43
N ILE A 107 7.34 2.43 25.44
CA ILE A 107 6.41 2.28 24.31
C ILE A 107 6.90 1.16 23.39
N THR A 108 6.05 0.17 23.13
CA THR A 108 6.28 -0.86 22.10
C THR A 108 5.92 -0.34 20.70
N LEU A 109 6.48 -0.94 19.64
CA LEU A 109 6.08 -0.61 18.27
C LEU A 109 4.58 -0.83 18.03
N ARG A 110 3.97 -1.84 18.67
CA ARG A 110 2.53 -2.07 18.65
C ARG A 110 1.77 -0.86 19.19
N GLN A 111 2.14 -0.36 20.36
CA GLN A 111 1.50 0.81 20.98
C GLN A 111 1.71 2.09 20.17
N LEU A 112 2.86 2.23 19.50
CA LEU A 112 3.14 3.40 18.67
C LEU A 112 2.29 3.42 17.39
N LEU A 113 1.93 2.24 16.87
CA LEU A 113 1.20 2.08 15.61
C LEU A 113 -0.32 1.85 15.78
N SER A 114 -0.83 1.84 17.03
CA SER A 114 -2.25 1.60 17.38
C SER A 114 -2.86 2.79 18.10
#